data_AF-G5QDR1-F1
#
_entry.id   AF-G5QDR1-F1
#
_cell.length_a   1.000
_cell.length_b   1.000
_cell.length_c   1.000
_cell.angle_alpha   90.00
_cell.angle_beta   90.00
_cell.angle_gamma   90.00
#
_symmetry.space_group_name_H-M   'P 1'
#
loop_
_entity.id
_entity.type
_entity.pdbx_description
1 polymer ?
#
loop_
_entity_poly.entity_id
_entity_poly.type
_entity_poly.pdbx_seq_one_letter_code
_entity_poly.pdbx_strand_id
1 'polypeptide(L)' 'TLNVKAKAAAADDEDKTTSYPAWSSSQKWNPGDIVNNNGALYQCKPFPEGSWCNVAPAYYEPGVGIAWADAWNAL' A
#
# COMPACT_ATOMS: atom_id res chain seq x y z
N THR A 1 -30.65 -4.25 3.06
CA THR A 1 -30.00 -3.31 2.13
C THR A 1 -28.59 -3.79 1.87
N LEU A 2 -28.28 -4.16 0.62
CA LEU A 2 -26.95 -4.61 0.23
C LEU A 2 -26.07 -3.39 -0.04
N ASN A 3 -25.07 -3.15 0.81
CA ASN A 3 -24.09 -2.10 0.62
C ASN A 3 -22.76 -2.74 0.19
N VAL A 4 -22.58 -2.81 -1.13
CA VAL A 4 -21.39 -3.26 -1.84
C VAL A 4 -20.12 -2.56 -1.31
N LYS A 5 -19.26 -3.29 -0.59
CA LYS A 5 -17.89 -2.87 -0.29
C LYS A 5 -16.98 -3.49 -1.36
N ALA A 6 -16.67 -2.71 -2.38
CA ALA A 6 -15.78 -3.11 -3.46
C ALA A 6 -14.46 -3.66 -2.90
N LYS A 7 -14.15 -4.91 -3.26
CA LYS A 7 -12.92 -5.64 -2.95
C LYS A 7 -12.01 -5.46 -4.17
N ALA A 8 -11.08 -4.51 -4.13
CA ALA A 8 -10.01 -4.46 -5.13
C ALA A 8 -8.98 -5.52 -4.73
N ALA A 9 -8.97 -6.62 -5.47
CA ALA A 9 -8.02 -7.72 -5.31
C ALA A 9 -6.68 -7.36 -5.96
N ALA A 10 -5.61 -7.93 -5.40
CA ALA A 10 -4.28 -8.00 -5.99
C ALA A 10 -4.36 -8.50 -7.43
N ALA A 11 -3.65 -7.82 -8.34
CA ALA A 11 -3.52 -8.23 -9.73
C ALA A 11 -2.20 -9.00 -9.91
N ASP A 12 -2.37 -10.26 -10.29
CA ASP A 12 -1.40 -11.12 -10.96
C ASP A 12 -1.43 -10.82 -12.48
N ASP A 13 -0.29 -11.02 -13.12
CA ASP A 13 -0.05 -11.23 -14.58
C ASP A 13 -0.03 -10.05 -15.58
N GLU A 14 1.18 -9.87 -16.15
CA GLU A 14 1.58 -9.67 -17.56
C GLU A 14 0.72 -8.79 -18.51
N ASP A 15 1.37 -7.73 -19.03
CA ASP A 15 0.95 -6.82 -20.11
C ASP A 15 -0.24 -5.87 -19.84
N LYS A 16 0.07 -4.68 -19.27
CA LYS A 16 -0.61 -3.39 -19.48
C LYS A 16 -0.13 -2.39 -18.45
N THR A 17 0.16 -1.16 -18.88
CA THR A 17 0.18 0.08 -18.06
C THR A 17 0.07 -0.18 -16.55
N THR A 18 1.20 -0.43 -15.87
CA THR A 18 1.22 -0.89 -14.48
C THR A 18 0.45 0.08 -13.59
N SER A 19 -0.81 -0.26 -13.31
CA SER A 19 -1.70 0.53 -12.48
C SER A 19 -1.67 -0.07 -11.08
N TYR A 20 -1.00 0.63 -10.17
CA TYR A 20 -0.90 0.20 -8.77
C TYR A 20 -2.20 0.49 -8.01
N PRO A 21 -2.61 -0.40 -7.09
CA PRO A 21 -3.79 -0.18 -6.27
C PRO A 21 -3.61 1.05 -5.38
N ALA A 22 -4.70 1.78 -5.12
CA ALA A 22 -4.69 2.85 -4.13
C ALA A 22 -4.46 2.26 -2.72
N TRP A 23 -3.63 2.92 -1.91
CA TRP A 23 -3.36 2.50 -0.55
C TRP A 23 -4.63 2.55 0.31
N SER A 24 -4.74 1.62 1.26
CA SER A 24 -5.83 1.57 2.23
C SER A 24 -5.37 0.89 3.53
N SER A 25 -5.70 1.50 4.66
CA SER A 25 -5.52 0.91 5.99
C SER A 25 -6.41 -0.30 6.28
N SER A 26 -7.45 -0.51 5.46
CA SER A 26 -8.35 -1.67 5.56
C SER A 26 -7.82 -2.90 4.82
N GLN A 27 -6.80 -2.73 3.98
CA GLN A 27 -6.15 -3.81 3.26
C GLN A 27 -4.85 -4.20 3.95
N LYS A 28 -4.40 -5.44 3.67
CA LYS A 28 -3.09 -5.91 4.12
C LYS A 28 -2.12 -5.86 2.93
N TRP A 29 -0.97 -5.28 3.18
CA TRP A 29 0.12 -5.08 2.23
C TRP A 29 1.28 -6.01 2.61
N ASN A 30 1.78 -6.75 1.65
CA ASN A 30 2.94 -7.62 1.83
C ASN A 30 4.22 -6.85 1.54
N PRO A 31 5.35 -7.27 2.12
CA PRO A 31 6.66 -6.76 1.73
C PRO A 31 6.87 -6.84 0.21
N GLY A 32 7.20 -5.72 -0.41
CA GLY A 32 7.38 -5.58 -1.86
C GLY A 32 6.15 -5.07 -2.62
N ASP A 33 4.96 -5.04 -2.01
CA ASP A 33 3.75 -4.51 -2.66
C ASP A 33 3.91 -3.02 -2.95
N ILE A 34 3.45 -2.59 -4.14
CA ILE A 34 3.48 -1.19 -4.54
C ILE A 34 2.06 -0.64 -4.53
N VAL A 35 1.88 0.51 -3.89
CA VAL A 35 0.61 1.22 -3.76
C VAL A 35 0.73 2.63 -4.27
N ASN A 36 -0.38 3.19 -4.75
CA ASN A 36 -0.49 4.61 -5.00
C ASN A 36 -1.13 5.30 -3.79
N ASN A 37 -0.47 6.33 -3.24
CA ASN A 37 -1.11 7.23 -2.29
C ASN A 37 -0.88 8.68 -2.70
N ASN A 38 -1.96 9.48 -2.74
CA ASN A 38 -1.92 10.89 -3.15
C ASN A 38 -1.21 11.15 -4.49
N GLY A 39 -1.29 10.21 -5.44
CA GLY A 39 -0.68 10.35 -6.77
C GLY A 39 0.80 9.98 -6.84
N ALA A 40 1.41 9.57 -5.73
CA ALA A 40 2.77 9.04 -5.69
C ALA A 40 2.77 7.53 -5.40
N LEU A 41 3.83 6.85 -5.83
CA LEU A 41 3.98 5.41 -5.66
C LEU A 41 4.88 5.10 -4.47
N TYR A 42 4.48 4.08 -3.71
CA TYR A 42 5.19 3.65 -2.53
C TYR A 42 5.26 2.14 -2.50
N GLN A 43 6.47 1.60 -2.30
CA GLN A 43 6.69 0.18 -2.15
C GLN A 43 6.85 -0.18 -0.67
N CYS A 44 6.09 -1.15 -0.18
CA CYS A 44 6.28 -1.69 1.15
C CYS A 44 7.67 -2.33 1.23
N LYS A 45 8.45 -1.95 2.24
CA LYS A 45 9.83 -2.44 2.41
C LYS A 45 9.86 -3.96 2.62
N PRO A 46 11.01 -4.61 2.35
CA PRO A 46 11.21 -6.00 2.75
C PRO A 46 11.10 -6.17 4.28
N PHE A 47 10.87 -7.39 4.74
CA PHE A 47 10.96 -7.71 6.17
C PHE A 47 12.39 -7.42 6.68
N PRO A 48 12.58 -6.82 7.88
CA PRO A 48 11.58 -6.61 8.95
C PRO A 48 10.75 -5.32 8.86
N GLU A 49 11.25 -4.29 8.19
CA GLU A 49 10.60 -2.98 8.08
C GLU A 49 9.20 -3.03 7.45
N GLY A 50 9.01 -3.90 6.46
CA GLY A 50 7.72 -4.13 5.81
C GLY A 50 6.60 -4.58 6.75
N SER A 51 6.93 -5.04 7.96
CA SER A 51 5.93 -5.38 8.98
C SER A 51 5.08 -4.15 9.37
N TRP A 52 5.61 -2.93 9.15
CA TRP A 52 4.99 -1.68 9.58
C TRP A 52 4.01 -1.11 8.56
N CYS A 53 4.00 -1.62 7.32
CA CYS A 53 3.07 -1.22 6.25
C CYS A 53 1.58 -1.44 6.62
N ASN A 54 1.32 -2.27 7.63
CA ASN A 54 0.00 -2.66 8.11
C ASN A 54 -0.34 -2.15 9.51
N VAL A 55 0.54 -1.34 10.09
CA VAL A 55 0.46 -0.87 11.47
C VAL A 55 0.07 0.60 11.47
N ALA A 56 -0.71 1.01 12.47
CA ALA A 56 -1.01 2.40 12.83
C ALA A 56 -0.90 3.44 11.67
N PRO A 57 -1.95 3.56 10.84
CA PRO A 57 -1.99 4.46 9.68
C PRO A 57 -1.47 5.88 9.92
N ALA A 58 -1.79 6.47 11.07
CA ALA A 58 -1.33 7.81 11.43
C ALA A 58 0.22 7.96 11.41
N TYR A 59 0.96 6.87 11.55
CA TYR A 59 2.42 6.84 11.54
C TYR A 59 2.98 6.32 10.22
N TYR A 60 2.40 5.24 9.68
CA TYR A 60 2.97 4.50 8.56
C TYR A 60 2.15 4.59 7.27
N GLU A 61 1.20 5.52 7.17
CA GLU A 61 0.54 5.79 5.89
C GLU A 61 1.57 6.31 4.86
N PRO A 62 1.73 5.67 3.69
CA PRO A 62 2.75 6.01 2.70
C PRO A 62 2.63 7.46 2.26
N GLY A 63 3.71 8.23 2.42
CA GLY A 63 3.77 9.65 2.02
C GLY A 63 3.04 10.64 2.93
N VAL A 64 2.36 10.18 3.99
CA VAL A 64 1.56 11.04 4.89
C VAL A 64 1.96 10.86 6.35
N GLY A 65 2.10 9.62 6.81
CA GLY A 65 2.37 9.31 8.21
C GLY A 65 3.74 9.82 8.68
N ILE A 66 3.86 10.25 9.92
CA ILE A 66 5.10 10.89 10.40
C ILE A 66 6.36 10.01 10.33
N ALA A 67 6.17 8.70 10.21
CA ALA A 67 7.22 7.68 10.13
C ALA A 67 7.05 6.79 8.89
N TRP A 68 6.37 7.27 7.84
CA TRP A 68 6.05 6.47 6.66
C TRP A 68 7.31 5.87 6.00
N ALA A 69 8.42 6.60 6.03
CA ALA A 69 9.68 6.20 5.43
C ALA A 69 10.33 4.99 6.12
N ASP A 70 9.91 4.62 7.33
CA ASP A 70 10.36 3.40 7.99
C ASP A 70 9.71 2.15 7.41
N ALA A 71 8.50 2.27 6.84
CA ALA A 71 7.74 1.15 6.28
C ALA A 71 7.76 1.10 4.75
N TRP A 72 7.90 2.26 4.09
CA TRP A 72 7.76 2.39 2.63
C TRP A 72 8.98 3.04 1.98
N ASN A 73 9.26 2.63 0.74
CA ASN A 73 10.14 3.33 -0.18
C ASN A 73 9.29 4.15 -1.15
N ALA A 74 9.58 5.44 -1.33
CA ALA A 74 9.00 6.22 -2.41
C ALA A 74 9.64 5.82 -3.75
N LEU A 75 8.82 5.64 -4.79
CA LEU A 75 9.24 5.31 -6.15
C LEU A 75 9.14 6.51 -7.10
#